data_AF-A0A2S5ZX51-F1
#
_entry.id   AF-A0A2S5ZX51-F1
#
_cell.length_a   1.000
_cell.length_b   1.000
_cell.length_c   1.000
_cell.angle_alpha   90.00
_cell.angle_beta   90.00
_cell.angle_gamma   90.00
#
_symmetry.space_group_name_H-M   'P 1'
#
loop_
_entity.id
_entity.type
_entity.pdbx_description
1 polymer ?
#
loop_
_entity_poly.entity_id
_entity_poly.type
_entity_poly.pdbx_seq_one_letter_code
_entity_poly.pdbx_strand_id
1 'polypeptide(L)'
;AFVLGEQLSGPGITLFDVLRATEFVTPALEILDARVQMSDPDTGRTRTIVDTIADNAADAGLVLGGRVIRPLDTDLRWIAALLLRNGTIEESGVAAAVLNHPGNGVAWLANRLAPYRELLHAGEVILSGSFTTPVFAEPGDSFVADFGPLGTVSCAFERPAP
;
A
#
# COMPACT_ATOMS: atom_id res chain seq x y z
N ALA A 1 -1.33 -3.47 -5.13
CA ALA A 1 -2.53 -2.62 -5.32
C ALA A 1 -3.61 -3.39 -6.06
N PHE A 2 -4.87 -3.17 -5.71
CA PHE A 2 -6.04 -3.64 -6.44
C PHE A 2 -6.56 -2.49 -7.31
N VAL A 3 -6.69 -2.71 -8.62
CA VAL A 3 -7.32 -1.74 -9.53
C VAL A 3 -8.73 -2.21 -9.80
N LEU A 4 -9.71 -1.40 -9.41
CA LEU A 4 -11.13 -1.77 -9.48
C LEU A 4 -11.65 -1.60 -10.92
N GLY A 5 -12.31 -2.62 -11.45
CA GLY A 5 -13.10 -2.54 -12.69
C GLY A 5 -14.57 -2.21 -12.42
N GLU A 6 -15.05 -2.49 -11.20
CA GLU A 6 -16.40 -2.21 -10.75
C GLU A 6 -16.38 -1.50 -9.40
N GLN A 7 -17.42 -0.72 -9.12
CA GLN A 7 -17.56 -0.04 -7.83
C GLN A 7 -17.82 -1.02 -6.68
N LEU A 8 -17.34 -0.69 -5.47
CA LEU A 8 -17.64 -1.40 -4.23
C LEU A 8 -18.32 -0.46 -3.24
N SER A 9 -19.56 -0.78 -2.86
CA SER A 9 -20.34 0.00 -1.90
C SER A 9 -20.76 -0.88 -0.73
N GLY A 10 -20.30 -0.55 0.48
CA GLY A 10 -20.77 -1.20 1.69
C GLY A 10 -22.22 -0.83 2.07
N PRO A 11 -22.75 -1.44 3.15
CA PRO A 11 -22.10 -2.44 4.00
C PRO A 11 -22.24 -3.87 3.45
N GLY A 12 -21.45 -4.80 4.01
CA GLY A 12 -21.51 -6.24 3.69
C GLY A 12 -20.57 -6.68 2.57
N ILE A 13 -19.67 -5.82 2.09
CA ILE A 13 -18.64 -6.20 1.13
C ILE A 13 -17.73 -7.28 1.74
N THR A 14 -17.55 -8.36 1.00
CA THR A 14 -16.70 -9.48 1.37
C THR A 14 -15.44 -9.52 0.50
N LEU A 15 -14.49 -10.38 0.87
CA LEU A 15 -13.32 -10.67 0.01
C LEU A 15 -13.76 -11.14 -1.39
N PHE A 16 -14.84 -11.90 -1.50
CA PHE A 16 -15.31 -12.40 -2.79
C PHE A 16 -15.81 -11.27 -3.70
N ASP A 17 -16.41 -10.23 -3.12
CA ASP A 17 -16.85 -9.05 -3.86
C ASP A 17 -15.64 -8.27 -4.38
N VAL A 18 -14.61 -8.09 -3.55
CA VAL A 18 -13.34 -7.46 -3.95
C VAL A 18 -12.71 -8.21 -5.12
N LEU A 19 -12.58 -9.54 -5.04
CA LEU A 19 -11.96 -10.33 -6.10
C LEU A 19 -12.75 -10.28 -7.41
N ARG A 20 -14.07 -10.15 -7.36
CA ARG A 20 -14.93 -9.98 -8.55
C ARG A 20 -14.84 -8.58 -9.15
N ALA A 21 -14.86 -7.55 -8.32
CA ALA A 21 -14.85 -6.15 -8.75
C ALA A 21 -13.46 -5.66 -9.20
N THR A 22 -12.39 -6.39 -8.88
CA THR A 22 -11.02 -6.02 -9.25
C THR A 22 -10.73 -6.41 -10.70
N GLU A 23 -10.35 -5.44 -11.53
CA GLU A 23 -9.92 -5.67 -12.91
C GLU A 23 -8.55 -6.37 -12.94
N PHE A 24 -7.59 -5.85 -12.17
CA PHE A 24 -6.28 -6.47 -12.01
C PHE A 24 -5.61 -6.09 -10.68
N VAL A 25 -4.63 -6.89 -10.30
CA VAL A 25 -3.72 -6.64 -9.18
C VAL A 25 -2.34 -6.37 -9.75
N THR A 26 -1.65 -5.39 -9.17
CA THR A 26 -0.30 -5.00 -9.60
C THR A 26 0.60 -4.71 -8.38
N PRO A 27 1.90 -5.02 -8.45
CA PRO A 27 2.88 -4.53 -7.49
C PRO A 27 2.86 -3.01 -7.33
N ALA A 28 3.13 -2.54 -6.12
CA ALA A 28 3.15 -1.12 -5.80
C ALA A 28 4.12 -0.81 -4.66
N LEU A 29 4.70 0.38 -4.70
CA LEU A 29 5.41 1.02 -3.59
C LEU A 29 4.59 2.20 -3.08
N GLU A 30 4.45 2.29 -1.76
CA GLU A 30 3.86 3.44 -1.07
C GLU A 30 5.00 4.25 -0.45
N ILE A 31 4.96 5.57 -0.68
CA ILE A 31 5.84 6.54 -0.04
C ILE A 31 5.03 7.19 1.06
N LEU A 32 5.53 7.04 2.29
CA LEU A 32 4.92 7.60 3.49
C LEU A 32 5.69 8.84 3.94
N ASP A 33 4.99 9.81 4.49
CA ASP A 33 5.60 10.98 5.14
C ASP A 33 4.78 11.43 6.35
N ALA A 34 5.44 12.05 7.32
CA ALA A 34 4.84 12.53 8.55
C ALA A 34 4.96 14.05 8.67
N ARG A 35 3.81 14.75 8.57
CA ARG A 35 3.77 16.20 8.75
C ARG A 35 3.62 16.60 10.22
N VAL A 36 3.36 15.63 11.09
CA VAL A 36 3.35 15.77 12.56
C VAL A 36 4.64 15.20 13.14
N GLN A 37 5.27 15.97 14.04
CA GLN A 37 6.49 15.57 14.74
C GLN A 37 6.26 14.31 15.60
N MET A 38 7.28 13.45 15.69
CA MET A 38 7.19 12.20 16.46
C MET A 38 7.01 12.43 17.96
N SER A 39 7.68 13.45 18.49
CA SER A 39 7.50 13.93 19.86
C SER A 39 7.40 15.44 19.82
N ASP A 40 6.37 15.97 20.46
CA ASP A 40 6.23 17.40 20.68
C ASP A 40 7.37 17.89 21.60
N PRO A 41 8.13 18.92 21.22
CA PRO A 41 9.33 19.36 21.95
C PRO A 41 9.00 20.13 23.23
N ASP A 42 7.80 20.71 23.33
CA ASP A 42 7.39 21.52 24.48
C ASP A 42 6.70 20.67 25.55
N THR A 43 5.91 19.69 25.13
CA THR A 43 5.07 18.86 26.00
C THR A 43 5.59 17.43 26.18
N GLY A 44 6.52 16.99 25.32
CA GLY A 44 7.00 15.60 25.30
C GLY A 44 5.96 14.59 24.82
N ARG A 45 4.81 15.04 24.30
CA ARG A 45 3.74 14.17 23.83
C ARG A 45 4.18 13.46 22.56
N THR A 46 4.13 12.12 22.57
CA THR A 46 4.38 11.32 21.36
C THR A 46 3.16 11.33 20.42
N ARG A 47 3.43 11.30 19.12
CA ARG A 47 2.43 11.12 18.06
C ARG A 47 1.56 9.88 18.32
N THR A 48 0.26 10.02 18.10
CA THR A 48 -0.73 8.95 18.26
C THR A 48 -1.34 8.54 16.91
N ILE A 49 -2.14 7.47 16.90
CA ILE A 49 -2.86 7.05 15.70
C ILE A 49 -3.83 8.12 15.16
N VAL A 50 -4.42 8.94 16.04
CA VAL A 50 -5.33 10.02 15.63
C VAL A 50 -4.57 11.08 14.83
N ASP A 51 -3.33 11.37 15.23
CA ASP A 51 -2.47 12.30 14.49
C ASP A 51 -2.15 11.75 13.09
N THR A 52 -1.87 10.45 12.95
CA THR A 52 -1.67 9.81 11.64
C THR A 52 -2.94 9.79 10.79
N ILE A 53 -4.12 9.53 11.38
CA ILE A 53 -5.40 9.57 10.65
C ILE A 53 -5.68 11.00 10.15
N ALA A 54 -5.49 12.01 11.00
CA ALA A 54 -5.65 13.41 10.63
C ALA A 54 -4.64 13.83 9.56
N ASP A 55 -3.43 13.26 9.60
CA ASP A 55 -2.39 13.45 8.61
C ASP A 55 -2.57 12.55 7.38
N ASN A 56 -3.81 12.39 6.90
CA ASN A 56 -4.18 11.58 5.75
C ASN A 56 -3.45 10.22 5.69
N ALA A 57 -3.47 9.48 6.80
CA ALA A 57 -2.83 8.18 6.95
C ALA A 57 -1.31 8.12 6.64
N ALA A 58 -0.61 9.26 6.73
CA ALA A 58 0.79 9.44 6.32
C ALA A 58 1.05 9.28 4.81
N ASP A 59 0.03 9.39 3.97
CA ASP A 59 0.16 9.27 2.51
C ASP A 59 1.05 10.38 1.95
N ALA A 60 1.98 10.03 1.05
CA ALA A 60 2.77 11.01 0.30
C ALA A 60 2.91 10.67 -1.19
N GLY A 61 3.07 9.40 -1.55
CA GLY A 61 3.23 9.01 -2.95
C GLY A 61 2.96 7.53 -3.23
N LEU A 62 2.73 7.23 -4.51
CA LEU A 62 2.45 5.90 -5.02
C LEU A 62 3.25 5.66 -6.30
N VAL A 63 3.92 4.52 -6.36
CA VAL A 63 4.58 4.04 -7.59
C VAL A 63 4.00 2.67 -7.93
N LEU A 64 3.38 2.56 -9.11
CA LEU A 64 2.92 1.29 -9.65
C LEU A 64 3.97 0.71 -10.60
N GLY A 65 4.07 -0.60 -10.67
CA GLY A 65 4.98 -1.26 -11.60
C GLY A 65 4.84 -2.77 -11.59
N GLY A 66 5.84 -3.44 -12.14
CA GLY A 66 5.84 -4.88 -12.31
C GLY A 66 4.79 -5.39 -13.29
N ARG A 67 4.35 -6.62 -13.08
CA ARG A 67 3.42 -7.37 -13.91
C ARG A 67 2.02 -7.30 -13.32
N VAL A 68 1.06 -6.88 -14.14
CA VAL A 68 -0.36 -6.98 -13.83
C VAL A 68 -0.84 -8.44 -13.94
N ILE A 69 -1.71 -8.85 -13.03
CA ILE A 69 -2.36 -10.17 -13.02
C ILE A 69 -3.84 -10.01 -12.69
N ARG A 70 -4.69 -10.95 -13.12
CA ARG A 70 -6.07 -10.97 -12.61
C ARG A 70 -6.08 -11.55 -11.18
N PRO A 71 -7.05 -11.17 -10.34
CA PRO A 71 -7.09 -11.57 -8.93
C PRO A 71 -7.09 -13.08 -8.68
N LEU A 72 -7.56 -13.87 -9.64
CA LEU A 72 -7.68 -15.32 -9.55
C LEU A 72 -6.62 -16.09 -10.35
N ASP A 73 -5.67 -15.40 -10.99
CA ASP A 73 -4.61 -16.06 -11.77
C ASP A 73 -3.57 -16.75 -10.85
N THR A 74 -3.48 -16.36 -9.57
CA THR A 74 -2.60 -16.96 -8.56
C THR A 74 -3.16 -16.79 -7.15
N ASP A 75 -2.63 -17.53 -6.19
CA ASP A 75 -2.92 -17.29 -4.77
C ASP A 75 -2.21 -16.02 -4.30
N LEU A 76 -2.97 -14.93 -4.19
CA LEU A 76 -2.46 -13.61 -3.81
C LEU A 76 -1.77 -13.60 -2.43
N ARG A 77 -2.07 -14.57 -1.56
CA ARG A 77 -1.46 -14.69 -0.23
C ARG A 77 0.04 -15.00 -0.30
N TRP A 78 0.46 -15.70 -1.35
CA TRP A 78 1.85 -16.16 -1.51
C TRP A 78 2.73 -15.24 -2.35
N ILE A 79 2.20 -14.08 -2.74
CA ILE A 79 3.03 -13.05 -3.36
C ILE A 79 4.05 -12.58 -2.32
N ALA A 80 5.33 -12.79 -2.61
CA ALA A 80 6.43 -12.34 -1.78
C ALA A 80 7.17 -11.20 -2.47
N ALA A 81 7.87 -10.37 -1.69
CA ALA A 81 8.79 -9.39 -2.24
C ALA A 81 10.06 -9.24 -1.41
N LEU A 82 11.13 -8.79 -2.08
CA LEU A 82 12.34 -8.27 -1.48
C LEU A 82 12.35 -6.75 -1.71
N LEU A 83 12.57 -5.96 -0.66
CA LEU A 83 12.79 -4.52 -0.79
C LEU A 83 14.29 -4.23 -0.69
N LEU A 84 14.85 -3.73 -1.78
CA LEU A 84 16.25 -3.36 -1.87
C LEU A 84 16.39 -1.85 -1.79
N ARG A 85 17.37 -1.38 -0.99
CA ARG A 85 17.88 -0.01 -1.01
C ARG A 85 19.33 -0.04 -1.48
N ASN A 86 19.64 0.68 -2.55
CA ASN A 86 20.99 0.77 -3.13
C ASN A 86 21.62 -0.61 -3.39
N GLY A 87 20.81 -1.57 -3.87
CA GLY A 87 21.23 -2.94 -4.19
C GLY A 87 21.37 -3.89 -3.01
N THR A 88 21.08 -3.45 -1.78
CA THR A 88 21.09 -4.30 -0.57
C THR A 88 19.65 -4.57 -0.12
N ILE A 89 19.33 -5.82 0.21
CA ILE A 89 18.02 -6.17 0.77
C ILE A 89 17.91 -5.59 2.18
N GLU A 90 16.94 -4.73 2.40
CA GLU A 90 16.62 -4.14 3.71
C GLU A 90 15.48 -4.92 4.37
N GLU A 91 14.46 -5.30 3.59
CA GLU A 91 13.26 -5.97 4.08
C GLU A 91 12.80 -7.07 3.12
N SER A 92 12.02 -8.03 3.64
CA SER A 92 11.33 -9.03 2.85
C SER A 92 10.02 -9.43 3.52
N GLY A 93 9.04 -9.87 2.73
CA GLY A 93 7.75 -10.27 3.29
C GLY A 93 6.85 -10.97 2.29
N VAL A 94 5.71 -11.45 2.78
CA VAL A 94 4.70 -12.19 2.01
C VAL A 94 3.34 -11.57 2.26
N ALA A 95 2.56 -11.36 1.19
CA ALA A 95 1.31 -10.62 1.19
C ALA A 95 0.22 -11.17 2.13
N ALA A 96 0.29 -12.44 2.53
CA ALA A 96 -0.56 -13.00 3.59
C ALA A 96 -0.45 -12.25 4.93
N ALA A 97 0.69 -11.58 5.20
CA ALA A 97 0.86 -10.74 6.39
C ALA A 97 -0.10 -9.53 6.40
N VAL A 98 -0.62 -9.14 5.24
CA VAL A 98 -1.65 -8.12 5.12
C VAL A 98 -3.01 -8.74 5.45
N LEU A 99 -3.39 -8.70 6.73
CA LEU A 99 -4.71 -9.10 7.21
C LEU A 99 -5.12 -10.54 6.77
N ASN A 100 -4.18 -11.49 6.75
CA ASN A 100 -4.31 -12.89 6.28
C ASN A 100 -4.53 -13.06 4.76
N HIS A 101 -5.07 -12.05 4.08
CA HIS A 101 -5.21 -11.98 2.62
C HIS A 101 -5.27 -10.50 2.20
N PRO A 102 -4.48 -10.04 1.22
CA PRO A 102 -4.35 -8.61 0.91
C PRO A 102 -5.67 -7.96 0.47
N GLY A 103 -6.59 -8.71 -0.14
CA GLY A 103 -7.94 -8.21 -0.48
C GLY A 103 -8.84 -7.88 0.73
N ASN A 104 -8.52 -8.34 1.94
CA ASN A 104 -9.35 -8.08 3.13
C ASN A 104 -9.35 -6.60 3.52
N GLY A 105 -8.25 -5.87 3.29
CA GLY A 105 -8.17 -4.43 3.54
C GLY A 105 -9.14 -3.64 2.65
N VAL A 106 -9.27 -4.04 1.38
CA VAL A 106 -10.20 -3.42 0.43
C VAL A 106 -11.66 -3.64 0.85
N ALA A 107 -12.01 -4.86 1.27
CA ALA A 107 -13.35 -5.17 1.75
C ALA A 107 -13.68 -4.38 3.03
N TRP A 108 -12.72 -4.30 3.95
CA TRP A 108 -12.87 -3.48 5.15
C TRP A 108 -13.10 -2.01 4.79
N LEU A 109 -12.28 -1.43 3.90
CA LEU A 109 -12.38 -0.02 3.52
C LEU A 109 -13.75 0.31 2.92
N ALA A 110 -14.23 -0.47 1.95
CA ALA A 110 -15.54 -0.26 1.34
C ALA A 110 -16.69 -0.29 2.37
N ASN A 111 -16.58 -1.16 3.38
CA ASN A 111 -17.54 -1.21 4.49
C ASN A 111 -17.42 -0.03 5.45
N ARG A 112 -16.20 0.48 5.70
CA ARG A 112 -15.95 1.64 6.56
C ARG A 112 -16.44 2.95 5.97
N LEU A 113 -16.48 3.06 4.65
CA LEU A 113 -16.98 4.23 3.93
C LEU A 113 -18.51 4.35 3.92
N ALA A 114 -19.23 3.22 4.05
CA ALA A 114 -20.69 3.19 3.94
C ALA A 114 -21.44 4.16 4.89
N PRO A 115 -21.08 4.33 6.18
CA PRO A 115 -21.73 5.31 7.06
C PRO A 115 -21.56 6.77 6.59
N TYR A 116 -20.51 7.06 5.82
CA TYR A 116 -20.23 8.37 5.25
C TYR A 116 -20.90 8.58 3.87
N ARG A 117 -21.63 7.57 3.36
CA ARG A 117 -22.23 7.55 2.01
C ARG A 117 -21.19 7.67 0.90
N GLU A 118 -19.98 7.22 1.18
CA GLU A 118 -18.88 7.11 0.23
C GLU A 118 -18.74 5.65 -0.24
N LEU A 119 -18.15 5.46 -1.41
CA LEU A 119 -17.92 4.16 -2.03
C LEU A 119 -16.57 4.14 -2.76
N LEU A 120 -16.09 2.95 -3.12
CA LEU A 120 -14.91 2.82 -3.98
C LEU A 120 -15.36 2.77 -5.44
N HIS A 121 -14.82 3.64 -6.28
CA HIS A 121 -15.21 3.78 -7.68
C HIS A 121 -14.44 2.83 -8.61
N ALA A 122 -15.08 2.46 -9.72
CA ALA A 122 -14.36 1.80 -10.81
C ALA A 122 -13.23 2.72 -11.33
N GLY A 123 -12.08 2.13 -11.62
CA GLY A 123 -10.84 2.80 -12.01
C GLY A 123 -9.94 3.20 -10.83
N GLU A 124 -10.41 3.14 -9.59
CA GLU A 124 -9.58 3.47 -8.43
C GLU A 124 -8.51 2.43 -8.15
N VAL A 125 -7.37 2.91 -7.64
CA VAL A 125 -6.25 2.09 -7.20
C VAL A 125 -6.27 2.02 -5.68
N ILE A 126 -6.46 0.82 -5.14
CA ILE A 126 -6.51 0.58 -3.70
C ILE A 126 -5.23 -0.10 -3.24
N LEU A 127 -4.48 0.58 -2.36
CA LEU A 127 -3.38 -0.03 -1.62
C LEU A 127 -3.93 -0.89 -0.49
N SER A 128 -3.59 -2.18 -0.51
CA SER A 128 -4.14 -3.16 0.44
C SER A 128 -3.49 -3.14 1.82
N GLY A 129 -2.37 -2.43 1.97
CA GLY A 129 -1.48 -2.46 3.13
C GLY A 129 -0.10 -3.06 2.81
N SER A 130 0.88 -2.73 3.64
CA SER A 130 2.26 -3.21 3.53
C SER A 130 2.46 -4.55 4.24
N PHE A 131 3.35 -5.39 3.71
CA PHE A 131 3.83 -6.63 4.33
C PHE A 131 5.33 -6.59 4.68
N THR A 132 5.93 -5.40 4.63
CA THR A 132 7.29 -5.10 5.12
C THR A 132 7.24 -3.87 6.04
N THR A 133 8.24 -3.74 6.91
CA THR A 133 8.42 -2.49 7.67
C THR A 133 8.81 -1.36 6.70
N PRO A 134 8.36 -0.12 6.93
CA PRO A 134 8.86 1.02 6.15
C PRO A 134 10.36 1.19 6.32
N VAL A 135 11.07 1.44 5.21
CA VAL A 135 12.50 1.76 5.19
C VAL A 135 12.66 3.25 4.91
N PHE A 136 13.46 3.93 5.72
CA PHE A 136 13.73 5.37 5.53
C PHE A 136 14.49 5.62 4.24
N ALA A 137 13.99 6.58 3.46
CA ALA A 137 14.59 7.05 2.22
C ALA A 137 15.35 8.36 2.45
N GLU A 138 16.60 8.40 2.00
CA GLU A 138 17.45 9.59 2.04
C GLU A 138 17.72 10.13 0.62
N PRO A 139 18.08 11.42 0.47
CA PRO A 139 18.48 11.95 -0.83
C PRO A 139 19.63 11.16 -1.46
N GLY A 140 19.41 10.70 -2.69
CA GLY A 140 20.33 9.85 -3.45
C GLY A 140 20.06 8.35 -3.35
N ASP A 141 19.10 7.92 -2.54
CA ASP A 141 18.72 6.51 -2.44
C ASP A 141 17.96 6.03 -3.68
N SER A 142 18.19 4.76 -4.01
CA SER A 142 17.42 4.01 -5.00
C SER A 142 16.73 2.82 -4.34
N PHE A 143 15.47 2.61 -4.65
CA PHE A 143 14.67 1.51 -4.14
C PHE A 143 14.18 0.62 -5.27
N VAL A 144 14.26 -0.69 -5.04
CA VAL A 144 13.68 -1.72 -5.92
C VAL A 144 12.93 -2.71 -5.04
N ALA A 145 11.62 -2.83 -5.25
CA ALA A 145 10.85 -3.95 -4.73
C ALA A 145 10.74 -5.02 -5.81
N ASP A 146 11.34 -6.19 -5.56
CA ASP A 146 11.32 -7.36 -6.43
C ASP A 146 10.25 -8.34 -5.95
N PHE A 147 9.19 -8.50 -6.74
CA PHE A 147 8.07 -9.42 -6.48
C PHE A 147 8.24 -10.75 -7.24
N GLY A 148 9.46 -11.09 -7.66
CA GLY A 148 9.81 -12.31 -8.36
C GLY A 148 9.05 -12.45 -9.69
N PRO A 149 8.20 -13.47 -9.88
CA PRO A 149 7.43 -13.66 -11.13
C PRO A 149 6.50 -12.50 -11.49
N LEU A 150 6.20 -11.62 -10.53
CA LEU A 150 5.40 -10.41 -10.75
C LEU A 150 6.26 -9.17 -11.09
N GLY A 151 7.56 -9.33 -11.30
CA GLY A 151 8.45 -8.25 -11.72
C GLY A 151 8.77 -7.25 -10.60
N THR A 152 9.29 -6.10 -10.99
CA THR A 152 9.86 -5.11 -10.07
C THR A 152 9.13 -3.77 -10.13
N VAL A 153 9.08 -3.07 -8.98
CA VAL A 153 8.73 -1.65 -8.88
C VAL A 153 9.93 -0.90 -8.35
N SER A 154 10.28 0.24 -8.94
CA SER A 154 11.46 1.00 -8.53
C SER A 154 11.20 2.49 -8.50
N CYS A 155 11.87 3.18 -7.58
CA CYS A 155 11.94 4.64 -7.54
C CYS A 155 13.32 5.08 -7.06
N ALA A 156 13.64 6.35 -7.29
CA ALA A 156 14.86 6.97 -6.78
C ALA A 156 14.51 8.33 -6.18
N PHE A 157 15.20 8.67 -5.10
CA PHE A 157 15.10 9.96 -4.44
C PHE A 157 16.29 10.79 -4.90
N GLU A 158 16.06 11.84 -5.67
CA GLU A 158 17.15 12.68 -6.20
C GLU A 158 17.87 13.43 -5.07
N ARG A 159 19.17 13.70 -5.27
CA ARG A 159 19.84 14.71 -4.45
C ARG A 159 19.36 16.09 -4.92
N PRO A 160 19.08 17.02 -4.00
CA PRO A 160 18.91 18.42 -4.39
C PRO A 160 20.12 18.86 -5.23
N ALA A 161 19.84 19.56 -6.33
CA ALA A 161 20.91 20.23 -7.06
C ALA A 161 21.66 21.19 -6.12
N PRO A 162 22.98 21.35 -6.28
CA PRO A 162 23.80 22.22 -5.43
C PRO A 162 23.37 23.69 -5.48
#